data_AF-A0A7M3USL2-F1
#
_entry.id   AF-A0A7M3USL2-F1
#
_cell.length_a   1.000
_cell.length_b   1.000
_cell.length_c   1.000
_cell.angle_alpha   90.00
_cell.angle_beta   90.00
_cell.angle_gamma   90.00
#
_symmetry.space_group_name_H-M   'P 1'
#
loop_
_entity.id
_entity.type
_entity.pdbx_description
1 polymer ?
#
loop_
_entity_poly.entity_id
_entity_poly.type
_entity_poly.pdbx_seq_one_letter_code
_entity_poly.pdbx_strand_id
1 'polypeptide(L)' 'MPQLAPGPWFFILFSSWVIFLFFATIKTSKFTFLADPSDLTFKNINTPWSWPWL' A
#
# COMPACT_ATOMS: atom_id res chain seq x y z
N MET A 1 8.42 8.10 -43.74
CA MET A 1 7.45 7.56 -42.76
C MET A 1 7.11 8.65 -41.74
N PRO A 2 5.84 9.04 -41.55
CA PRO A 2 5.44 10.17 -40.70
C PRO A 2 5.69 9.95 -39.20
N GLN A 3 6.00 8.71 -38.79
CA GLN A 3 6.32 8.33 -37.40
C GLN A 3 7.75 8.69 -36.98
N LEU A 4 8.59 9.13 -37.93
CA LEU A 4 9.98 9.55 -37.69
C LEU A 4 10.12 11.06 -37.46
N ALA A 5 9.01 11.79 -37.31
CA ALA A 5 9.08 13.19 -36.89
C ALA A 5 9.69 13.25 -35.48
N PRO A 6 10.87 13.87 -35.28
CA PRO A 6 11.52 13.96 -33.98
C PRO A 6 10.82 14.93 -33.01
N GLY A 7 9.67 15.48 -33.43
CA GLY A 7 8.78 16.29 -32.60
C GLY A 7 8.29 15.52 -31.37
N PRO A 8 7.85 16.26 -30.36
CA PRO A 8 8.53 16.39 -29.07
C PRO A 8 8.50 15.07 -28.26
N TRP A 9 9.35 14.11 -28.61
CA TRP A 9 9.49 12.83 -27.90
C TRP A 9 9.72 13.02 -26.40
N PHE A 10 10.50 14.04 -26.04
CA PHE A 10 10.73 14.42 -24.66
C PHE A 10 9.41 14.79 -23.94
N PHE A 11 8.52 15.53 -24.59
CA PHE A 11 7.23 15.92 -24.01
C PHE A 11 6.32 14.71 -23.82
N ILE A 12 6.27 13.80 -24.81
CA ILE A 12 5.47 12.57 -24.72
C ILE A 12 5.97 11.70 -23.57
N LEU A 13 7.28 11.49 -23.49
CA LEU A 13 7.91 10.72 -22.42
C LEU A 13 7.67 11.38 -21.06
N PHE A 14 7.92 12.68 -20.93
CA PHE A 14 7.73 13.42 -19.69
C PHE A 14 6.27 13.36 -19.20
N SER A 15 5.30 13.61 -20.10
CA SER A 15 3.87 13.53 -19.77
C SER A 15 3.48 12.11 -19.33
N SER A 16 3.94 11.08 -20.04
CA SER A 16 3.69 9.68 -19.68
C SER A 16 4.24 9.34 -18.29
N TRP A 17 5.46 9.76 -17.97
CA TRP A 17 6.08 9.52 -16.66
C TRP A 17 5.36 10.27 -15.53
N VAL A 18 4.95 11.52 -15.74
CA VAL A 18 4.20 12.29 -14.73
C VAL A 18 2.87 11.62 -14.40
N ILE A 19 2.13 11.19 -15.44
CA ILE A 19 0.86 10.48 -15.25
C ILE A 19 1.10 9.17 -14.49
N PHE A 20 2.10 8.38 -14.89
CA PHE A 20 2.44 7.13 -14.24
C PHE A 20 2.78 7.31 -12.74
N LEU A 21 3.62 8.29 -12.41
CA LEU A 21 4.00 8.58 -11.02
C LEU A 21 2.80 9.03 -10.18
N PHE A 22 1.92 9.86 -10.74
CA PHE A 22 0.71 10.32 -10.05
C PHE A 22 -0.23 9.15 -9.70
N PHE A 23 -0.44 8.22 -10.63
CA PHE A 23 -1.21 7.01 -10.33
C PHE A 23 -0.51 6.07 -9.34
N ALA A 24 0.82 5.96 -9.42
CA ALA A 24 1.60 5.11 -8.53
C ALA A 24 1.54 5.59 -7.06
N THR A 25 1.64 6.90 -6.80
CA THR A 25 1.56 7.46 -5.44
C THR A 25 0.18 7.27 -4.82
N ILE A 26 -0.90 7.47 -5.58
CA ILE A 26 -2.28 7.23 -5.11
C ILE A 26 -2.48 5.77 -4.69
N LYS A 27 -1.96 4.84 -5.49
CA LYS A 27 -2.10 3.41 -5.23
C LYS A 27 -1.25 2.96 -4.03
N THR A 28 -0.04 3.48 -3.89
CA THR A 28 0.90 3.09 -2.83
C THR A 28 0.59 3.77 -1.49
N SER A 29 -0.02 4.95 -1.47
CA SER A 29 -0.41 5.65 -0.23
C SER A 29 -1.46 4.90 0.58
N LYS A 30 -2.19 3.96 -0.01
CA LYS A 30 -3.13 3.08 0.72
C LYS A 30 -2.46 1.88 1.37
N PHE A 31 -1.13 1.82 1.35
CA PHE A 31 -0.40 0.76 2.02
C PHE A 31 -0.45 0.99 3.53
N THR A 32 -1.39 0.29 4.18
CA THR A 32 -1.40 0.14 5.63
C THR A 32 -0.31 -0.84 6.00
N PHE A 33 0.77 -0.34 6.62
CA PHE A 33 1.75 -1.21 7.27
C PHE A 33 1.04 -1.91 8.42
N LEU A 34 0.82 -3.23 8.28
CA LEU A 34 0.34 -4.05 9.38
C LEU A 34 1.48 -4.06 10.40
N ALA A 35 1.33 -3.30 11.49
CA ALA A 35 2.22 -3.41 12.63
C ALA A 35 2.27 -4.88 13.05
N ASP A 36 3.48 -5.40 13.28
CA ASP A 36 3.72 -6.79 13.58
C ASP A 36 2.74 -7.30 14.65
N PRO A 37 2.13 -8.48 14.48
CA PRO A 37 1.28 -9.09 15.50
C PRO A 37 2.07 -9.54 16.76
N SER A 38 3.31 -9.08 16.95
CA SER A 38 4.21 -9.49 18.04
C SER A 38 4.10 -8.65 19.31
N ASP A 39 3.36 -7.55 19.32
CA ASP A 39 3.09 -6.76 20.55
C ASP A 39 1.69 -7.00 21.14
N LEU A 40 1.01 -8.05 20.68
CA LEU A 40 -0.09 -8.62 21.45
C LEU A 40 0.48 -9.50 22.56
N THR A 41 1.20 -8.87 23.50
CA THR A 41 1.29 -9.38 24.87
C THR A 41 -0.12 -9.29 25.46
N PHE A 42 -1.04 -10.14 25.00
CA PHE A 42 -2.17 -10.57 25.80
C PHE A 42 -1.54 -11.28 26.98
N LYS A 43 -1.26 -10.47 28.02
CA LYS A 43 -1.03 -10.91 29.38
C LYS A 43 -2.06 -12.00 29.60
N ASN A 44 -1.59 -13.23 29.73
CA ASN A 44 -2.40 -14.40 29.96
C ASN A 44 -3.17 -14.15 31.26
N ILE A 45 -4.36 -13.54 31.14
CA ILE A 45 -5.31 -13.45 32.22
C ILE A 45 -5.89 -14.85 32.27
N ASN A 46 -5.22 -15.71 33.02
CA ASN A 46 -5.76 -16.98 33.50
C ASN A 46 -6.99 -16.64 34.35
N THR A 47 -8.13 -16.40 33.72
CA THR A 47 -9.42 -16.48 34.39
C THR A 47 -9.77 -17.97 34.43
N PRO A 48 -9.79 -18.63 35.60
CA PRO A 48 -10.36 -19.96 35.69
C PRO A 48 -11.83 -19.84 35.30
N TRP A 49 -12.21 -20.56 34.25
CA TRP A 49 -13.59 -20.64 33.78
C TRP A 49 -14.45 -21.26 34.89
N SER A 50 -15.12 -20.42 35.68
CA SER A 50 -16.08 -20.88 36.68
C SER A 50 -17.36 -21.29 35.95
N TRP A 51 -17.49 -22.59 35.70
CA TRP A 51 -18.71 -23.14 35.12
C TRP A 51 -19.90 -22.97 36.09
N PRO A 52 -21.10 -22.57 35.63
CA PRO A 52 -22.17 -22.08 36.50
C PRO A 52 -23.06 -23.21 37.03
N TRP A 53 -22.53 -24.42 37.25
CA TRP A 53 -23.32 -25.58 37.65
C TRP A 53 -22.76 -26.27 38.91
N LEU A 54 -22.28 -25.49 39.89
CA LEU A 54 -22.13 -25.94 41.27
C LEU A 54 -23.17 -25.27 42.15
#